data_AF-A0A845TVY6-F1
#
_entry.id   AF-A0A845TVY6-F1
#
_cell.length_a   1.000
_cell.length_b   1.000
_cell.length_c   1.000
_cell.angle_alpha   90.00
_cell.angle_beta   90.00
_cell.angle_gamma   90.00
#
_symmetry.space_group_name_H-M   'P 1'
#
loop_
_entity.id
_entity.type
_entity.pdbx_description
1 polymer ?
#
loop_
_entity_poly.entity_id
_entity_poly.type
_entity_poly.pdbx_seq_one_letter_code
_entity_poly.pdbx_strand_id
1 'polypeptide(L)'
;TDLYAIGVTLYQLLTRRYPYGEIEAFQRPRFNEPVPPTRTRPEIPHWLENVILKAVARDAGARFETAEEFLLALERGATRALDKAPALPLLQRDPLSIWRSVAVISVVLNVLLLYLLVLR
;
A
#
# COMPACT_ATOMS: atom_id res chain seq x y z
N THR A 1 1.75 -27.11 -7.23
CA THR A 1 2.23 -26.66 -8.55
C THR A 1 3.33 -25.65 -8.34
N ASP A 2 4.25 -25.52 -9.29
CA ASP A 2 5.39 -24.60 -9.14
C ASP A 2 4.95 -23.13 -9.06
N LEU A 3 3.91 -22.74 -9.80
CA LEU A 3 3.34 -21.39 -9.74
C LEU A 3 2.82 -21.03 -8.35
N TYR A 4 2.21 -21.99 -7.65
CA TYR A 4 1.78 -21.81 -6.27
C TYR A 4 2.99 -21.61 -5.34
N ALA A 5 4.03 -22.45 -5.49
CA ALA A 5 5.24 -22.35 -4.66
C ALA A 5 5.97 -21.01 -4.89
N ILE A 6 6.05 -20.54 -6.14
CA ILE A 6 6.61 -19.23 -6.49
C ILE A 6 5.76 -18.10 -5.88
N GLY A 7 4.42 -18.18 -5.99
CA GLY A 7 3.51 -17.22 -5.35
C GLY A 7 3.69 -17.15 -3.83
N VAL A 8 3.81 -18.30 -3.17
CA VAL A 8 4.07 -18.38 -1.71
C VAL A 8 5.45 -17.80 -1.38
N THR A 9 6.47 -18.12 -2.17
CA THR A 9 7.83 -17.59 -1.98
C THR A 9 7.84 -16.07 -2.11
N LEU A 10 7.20 -15.53 -3.15
CA LEU A 10 7.08 -14.09 -3.35
C LEU A 10 6.34 -13.41 -2.19
N TYR A 11 5.22 -14.00 -1.75
CA TYR A 11 4.49 -13.54 -0.57
C TYR A 11 5.41 -13.47 0.66
N GLN A 12 6.20 -14.52 0.91
CA GLN A 12 7.09 -14.61 2.05
C GLN A 12 8.26 -13.62 1.97
N LEU A 13 8.84 -13.43 0.79
CA LEU A 13 9.91 -12.45 0.58
C LEU A 13 9.42 -11.04 0.89
N LEU A 14 8.18 -10.73 0.54
CA LEU A 14 7.59 -9.41 0.78
C LEU A 14 7.17 -9.23 2.23
N THR A 15 6.46 -10.19 2.83
CA THR A 15 5.78 -10.01 4.12
C THR A 15 6.51 -10.64 5.32
N ARG A 16 7.52 -11.49 5.06
CA ARG A 16 8.17 -12.37 6.04
C ARG A 16 7.23 -13.35 6.74
N ARG A 17 6.08 -13.63 6.14
CA ARG A 17 5.03 -14.54 6.67
C ARG A 17 4.54 -15.46 5.55
N TYR A 18 3.81 -16.51 5.89
CA TYR A 18 3.09 -17.32 4.90
C TYR A 18 1.64 -16.83 4.69
N PRO A 19 1.07 -17.00 3.49
CA PRO A 19 -0.27 -16.53 3.16
C PRO A 19 -1.37 -17.21 3.98
N TYR A 20 -1.13 -18.42 4.47
CA TYR A 20 -2.08 -19.18 5.29
C TYR A 20 -1.67 -19.28 6.77
N GLY A 21 -0.67 -18.48 7.18
CA GLY A 21 -0.03 -18.60 8.49
C GLY A 21 1.00 -19.73 8.58
N GLU A 22 1.76 -19.72 9.67
CA GLU A 22 2.67 -20.81 10.02
C GLU A 22 1.85 -22.00 10.52
N ILE A 23 2.18 -23.21 10.07
CA ILE A 23 1.54 -24.44 10.55
C ILE A 23 2.55 -25.18 11.41
N GLU A 24 2.23 -25.35 12.69
CA GLU A 24 3.05 -26.14 13.60
C GLU A 24 2.92 -27.64 13.30
N ALA A 25 3.94 -28.43 13.64
CA ALA A 25 4.00 -29.86 13.28
C ALA A 25 2.81 -30.71 13.79
N PHE A 26 2.13 -30.25 14.83
CA PHE A 26 0.95 -30.91 15.42
C PHE A 26 -0.39 -30.31 14.96
N GLN A 27 -0.37 -29.24 14.17
CA GLN A 27 -1.58 -28.60 13.66
C GLN A 27 -1.99 -29.21 12.32
N ARG A 28 -3.30 -29.37 12.13
CA ARG A 28 -3.85 -29.71 10.81
C ARG A 28 -3.91 -28.43 9.97
N PRO A 29 -3.27 -28.39 8.79
CA PRO A 29 -3.37 -27.24 7.88
C PRO A 29 -4.84 -26.88 7.63
N ARG A 30 -5.24 -25.66 8.00
CA ARG A 30 -6.54 -25.09 7.63
C ARG A 30 -6.32 -24.11 6.50
N PHE A 31 -6.55 -24.58 5.27
CA PHE A 31 -6.52 -23.72 4.09
C PHE A 31 -7.82 -22.92 4.02
N ASN A 32 -7.89 -21.84 4.80
CA ASN A 32 -8.88 -20.78 4.65
C ASN A 32 -8.53 -19.92 3.44
N GLU A 33 -9.09 -18.72 3.31
CA GLU A 33 -8.63 -17.76 2.30
C GLU A 33 -7.22 -17.22 2.66
N PRO A 34 -6.37 -16.95 1.66
CA PRO A 34 -5.05 -16.38 1.90
C PRO A 34 -5.17 -14.96 2.49
N VAL A 35 -4.33 -14.65 3.47
CA VAL A 35 -4.29 -13.34 4.12
C VAL A 35 -3.69 -12.32 3.15
N PRO A 36 -4.39 -11.20 2.83
CA PRO A 36 -3.86 -10.17 1.94
C PRO A 36 -2.51 -9.62 2.44
N PRO A 37 -1.46 -9.55 1.60
CA PRO A 37 -0.15 -9.05 2.00
C PRO A 37 -0.19 -7.59 2.49
N THR A 38 -1.12 -6.76 1.99
CA THR A 38 -1.31 -5.37 2.44
C THR A 38 -1.69 -5.26 3.91
N ARG A 39 -2.24 -6.33 4.53
CA ARG A 39 -2.52 -6.33 5.98
C ARG A 39 -1.25 -6.23 6.82
N THR A 40 -0.13 -6.70 6.29
CA THR A 40 1.18 -6.67 6.98
C THR A 40 2.07 -5.54 6.45
N ARG A 41 1.95 -5.22 5.16
CA ARG A 41 2.73 -4.19 4.48
C ARG A 41 1.84 -3.34 3.57
N PRO A 42 1.20 -2.29 4.12
CA PRO A 42 0.26 -1.44 3.38
C PRO A 42 0.86 -0.75 2.15
N GLU A 43 2.19 -0.61 2.10
CA GLU A 43 2.93 -0.03 0.98
C GLU A 43 2.97 -0.93 -0.28
N ILE A 44 2.59 -2.21 -0.15
CA ILE A 44 2.50 -3.12 -1.29
C ILE A 44 1.39 -2.63 -2.23
N PRO A 45 1.68 -2.40 -3.52
CA PRO A 45 0.66 -1.97 -4.47
C PRO A 45 -0.46 -3.01 -4.62
N HIS A 46 -1.72 -2.55 -4.67
CA HIS A 46 -2.89 -3.44 -4.81
C HIS A 46 -2.82 -4.37 -6.02
N TRP A 47 -2.21 -3.96 -7.13
CA TRP A 47 -2.05 -4.82 -8.30
C TRP A 47 -1.17 -6.05 -7.98
N LEU A 48 -0.12 -5.86 -7.18
CA LEU A 48 0.81 -6.92 -6.81
C LEU A 48 0.16 -7.85 -5.79
N GLU A 49 -0.62 -7.30 -4.87
CA GLU A 49 -1.49 -8.09 -3.97
C GLU A 49 -2.42 -9.01 -4.76
N ASN A 50 -3.13 -8.50 -5.76
CA ASN A 50 -4.05 -9.31 -6.56
C ASN A 50 -3.32 -10.45 -7.30
N VAL A 51 -2.14 -10.18 -7.86
CA VAL A 51 -1.32 -11.18 -8.53
C VAL A 51 -0.89 -12.27 -7.54
N ILE A 52 -0.41 -11.88 -6.35
CA ILE A 52 0.01 -12.83 -5.32
C ILE A 52 -1.17 -13.67 -4.84
N LEU A 53 -2.33 -13.05 -4.55
CA LEU A 53 -3.52 -13.74 -4.08
C LEU A 53 -4.06 -14.74 -5.11
N LYS A 54 -4.01 -14.39 -6.41
CA LYS A 54 -4.34 -15.33 -7.49
C LYS A 54 -3.35 -16.50 -7.52
N ALA A 55 -2.04 -16.25 -7.45
CA ALA A 55 -1.03 -17.30 -7.49
C ALA A 55 -1.14 -18.29 -6.32
N VAL A 56 -1.47 -17.78 -5.12
CA VAL A 56 -1.59 -18.61 -3.91
C VAL A 56 -3.02 -19.11 -3.66
N ALA A 57 -3.96 -18.92 -4.58
CA ALA A 57 -5.36 -19.30 -4.40
C ALA A 57 -5.50 -20.77 -3.96
N ARG A 58 -6.48 -21.06 -3.09
CA ARG A 58 -6.68 -22.43 -2.59
C ARG A 58 -7.06 -23.40 -3.72
N ASP A 59 -8.02 -22.98 -4.54
CA ASP A 59 -8.41 -23.73 -5.73
C ASP A 59 -7.33 -23.62 -6.81
N ALA A 60 -6.93 -24.75 -7.38
CA ALA A 60 -5.96 -24.78 -8.47
C ALA A 60 -6.51 -24.13 -9.75
N GLY A 61 -7.81 -24.24 -10.02
CA GLY A 61 -8.46 -23.63 -11.18
C GLY A 61 -8.55 -22.10 -11.11
N ALA A 62 -8.41 -21.53 -9.90
CA ALA A 62 -8.39 -20.08 -9.70
C ALA A 62 -6.98 -19.47 -9.85
N ARG A 63 -5.94 -20.29 -10.01
CA ARG A 63 -4.54 -19.85 -10.16
C ARG A 63 -4.22 -19.47 -11.60
N PHE A 64 -2.99 -19.00 -11.81
CA PHE A 64 -2.43 -18.90 -13.15
C PHE A 64 -2.32 -20.29 -13.78
N GLU A 65 -2.74 -20.40 -15.03
CA GLU A 65 -2.68 -21.65 -15.79
C GLU A 65 -1.24 -21.93 -16.24
N THR A 66 -0.51 -20.88 -16.63
CA THR A 66 0.88 -20.99 -17.11
C THR A 66 1.82 -19.99 -16.45
N ALA A 67 3.12 -20.26 -16.57
CA ALA A 67 4.17 -19.35 -16.09
C ALA A 67 4.19 -18.03 -16.86
N GLU A 68 3.90 -18.08 -18.17
CA GLU A 68 3.80 -16.90 -19.02
C GLU A 68 2.66 -15.99 -18.58
N GLU A 69 1.51 -16.56 -18.18
CA GLU A 69 0.39 -15.77 -17.67
C GLU A 69 0.77 -15.02 -16.39
N PHE A 70 1.48 -15.69 -15.47
CA PHE A 70 1.98 -15.09 -14.24
C PHE A 70 3.04 -14.01 -14.53
N LEU A 71 4.03 -14.31 -15.38
CA LEU A 71 5.07 -13.36 -15.76
C LEU A 71 4.47 -12.10 -16.39
N LEU A 72 3.54 -12.27 -17.34
CA LEU A 72 2.86 -11.17 -18.00
C LEU A 72 2.05 -10.30 -17.02
N ALA A 73 1.44 -10.90 -16.01
CA ALA A 73 0.72 -10.16 -14.97
C ALA A 73 1.68 -9.31 -14.11
N LEU A 74 2.87 -9.84 -13.78
CA LEU A 74 3.91 -9.11 -13.07
C LEU A 74 4.49 -7.96 -13.90
N GLU A 75 4.84 -8.21 -15.16
CA GLU A 75 5.39 -7.19 -16.06
C GLU A 75 4.41 -6.04 -16.29
N ARG A 76 3.15 -6.36 -16.63
CA ARG A 76 2.11 -5.34 -16.83
C ARG A 76 1.86 -4.51 -15.58
N GLY A 77 1.87 -5.16 -14.42
CA GLY A 77 1.72 -4.49 -13.13
C GLY A 77 2.88 -3.56 -12.82
N ALA A 78 4.12 -4.03 -13.02
CA ALA A 78 5.33 -3.25 -12.80
C ALA A 78 5.42 -2.04 -13.73
N THR A 79 5.18 -2.21 -15.03
CA THR A 79 5.19 -1.09 -16.00
C THR A 79 4.16 -0.03 -15.62
N ARG A 80 2.92 -0.43 -15.32
CA ARG A 80 1.86 0.51 -14.91
C ARG A 80 2.14 1.19 -13.56
N ALA A 81 2.87 0.54 -12.66
CA ALA A 81 3.26 1.12 -11.38
C ALA A 81 4.35 2.18 -11.55
N LEU A 82 5.31 1.95 -12.45
CA LEU A 82 6.33 2.93 -12.82
C LEU A 82 5.71 4.15 -13.52
N ASP A 83 4.70 3.93 -14.37
CA ASP A 83 3.94 5.02 -15.00
C ASP A 83 3.12 5.82 -13.99
N LYS A 84 2.80 5.23 -12.83
CA LYS A 84 1.93 5.79 -11.79
C LYS A 84 2.68 5.95 -10.47
N ALA A 85 3.82 6.64 -10.48
CA ALA A 85 4.30 7.27 -9.25
C ALA A 85 3.20 8.24 -8.76
N PRO A 86 2.60 8.07 -7.58
CA PRO A 86 1.63 9.03 -7.09
C PRO A 86 2.35 10.36 -6.88
N ALA A 87 1.90 11.42 -7.54
CA ALA A 87 2.17 12.76 -7.05
C ALA A 87 1.56 12.82 -5.65
N LEU A 88 2.39 12.79 -4.60
CA LEU A 88 1.93 13.00 -3.23
C LEU A 88 1.06 14.27 -3.18
N PRO A 89 -0.06 14.27 -2.44
CA PRO A 89 -0.86 15.48 -2.25
C PRO A 89 0.03 16.62 -1.73
N LEU A 90 -0.10 17.83 -2.29
CA LEU A 90 0.68 19.01 -1.89
C LEU A 90 0.60 19.32 -0.38
N LEU A 91 -0.38 18.76 0.33
CA LEU A 91 -0.58 18.89 1.77
C LEU A 91 0.55 18.26 2.62
N GLN A 92 1.33 17.33 2.07
CA GLN A 92 2.45 16.68 2.78
C GLN A 92 3.82 17.33 2.52
N ARG A 93 3.90 18.39 1.69
CA ARG A 93 5.18 18.97 1.25
C ARG A 93 5.74 20.08 2.14
N ASP A 94 4.92 20.95 2.75
CA ASP A 94 5.41 22.13 3.46
C ASP A 94 4.62 22.50 4.73
N PRO A 95 5.04 22.03 5.93
CA PRO A 95 4.43 22.42 7.21
C PRO A 95 4.51 23.94 7.49
N LEU A 96 5.39 24.66 6.79
CA LEU A 96 5.58 26.11 6.89
C LEU A 96 4.40 26.94 6.37
N SER A 97 3.55 26.38 5.49
CA SER A 97 2.38 27.11 4.96
C SER A 97 1.32 27.38 6.05
N ILE A 98 1.16 26.44 6.99
CA ILE A 98 0.28 26.60 8.16
C ILE A 98 0.80 27.72 9.06
N TRP A 99 2.10 27.76 9.32
CA TRP A 99 2.70 28.84 10.12
C TRP A 99 2.60 30.19 9.43
N ARG A 100 2.68 30.23 8.10
CA ARG A 100 2.52 31.46 7.32
C ARG A 100 1.09 32.03 7.43
N SER A 101 0.06 31.18 7.37
CA SER A 101 -1.32 31.66 7.54
C SER A 101 -1.59 32.15 8.97
N VAL A 102 -1.08 31.44 9.98
CA VAL A 102 -1.14 31.87 11.39
C VAL A 102 -0.45 33.22 11.59
N ALA A 103 0.74 33.41 11.01
CA ALA A 103 1.47 34.68 11.10
C ALA A 103 0.69 35.83 10.44
N VAL A 104 0.11 35.62 9.26
CA VAL A 104 -0.71 36.63 8.56
C VAL A 104 -1.93 37.01 9.41
N ILE A 105 -2.64 36.03 9.97
CA ILE A 105 -3.80 36.27 10.83
C ILE A 105 -3.40 37.09 12.07
N SER A 106 -2.28 36.75 12.70
CA SER A 106 -1.76 37.48 13.86
C SER A 106 -1.44 38.94 13.51
N VAL A 107 -0.79 39.21 12.38
CA VAL A 107 -0.46 40.58 11.95
C VAL A 107 -1.73 41.39 11.69
N VAL A 108 -2.70 40.81 10.96
CA VAL A 108 -3.98 41.48 10.67
C VAL A 108 -4.73 41.83 11.96
N LEU A 109 -4.78 40.90 12.92
CA LEU A 109 -5.42 41.13 14.21
C LEU A 109 -4.73 42.26 15.00
N ASN A 110 -3.40 42.27 15.06
CA ASN A 110 -2.65 43.31 15.76
C ASN A 110 -2.85 44.69 15.14
N VAL A 111 -2.84 44.79 13.81
CA VAL A 111 -3.09 46.06 13.10
C VAL A 111 -4.51 46.56 13.37
N LEU A 112 -5.50 45.67 13.37
CA LEU A 112 -6.88 46.01 13.70
C LEU A 112 -7.01 46.53 15.14
N LEU A 113 -6.37 45.87 16.11
CA LEU A 113 -6.37 46.30 17.50
C LEU A 113 -5.71 47.67 17.69
N LEU A 114 -4.59 47.93 17.01
CA LEU A 114 -3.94 49.24 17.04
C LEU A 114 -4.82 50.34 16.44
N TYR A 115 -5.47 50.06 15.31
CA TYR A 115 -6.41 51.00 14.69
C TYR A 115 -7.55 51.37 15.64
N LEU A 116 -8.16 50.38 16.30
CA LEU A 116 -9.22 50.59 17.28
C LEU A 116 -8.75 51.37 18.51
N LEU A 117 -7.49 51.23 18.91
CA LEU A 117 -6.92 51.95 20.05
C LEU A 117 -6.62 53.42 19.72
N VAL A 118 -6.17 53.73 18.50
CA VAL A 118 -5.88 55.10 18.04
C VAL A 118 -7.16 55.90 17.76
N LEU A 119 -8.24 55.21 17.36
CA LEU A 119 -9.55 55.85 17.13
C LEU A 119 -10.33 56.15 18.42
N ARG A 120 -9.80 55.75 19.58
CA ARG A 120 -10.43 55.91 20.89
C ARG A 120 -9.71 56.97 21.70
#